data_AF-A0A7S3X6V0-F1
#
_entry.id   AF-A0A7S3X6V0-F1
#
_cell.length_a   1.000
_cell.length_b   1.000
_cell.length_c   1.000
_cell.angle_alpha   90.00
_cell.angle_beta   90.00
_cell.angle_gamma   90.00
#
_symmetry.space_group_name_H-M   'P 1'
#
loop_
_entity.id
_entity.type
_entity.pdbx_description
1 polymer ?
#
loop_
_entity_poly.entity_id
_entity_poly.type
_entity_poly.pdbx_seq_one_letter_code
_entity_poly.pdbx_strand_id
1 'polypeptide(L)'
;IMLEIARACYLEEILFGKADSVTRTEIGQFVESVGRLAGRELAEHINTQMATKMFLVGESITTADIVIFAALAPLFSSELQGYEKFALPHAFRWIDHIQHLPGLLEQVQPKGLFTSFPDLDTEGSGPSKRQLKKMAKAQEAKDKKKGGAESADAGAKDQKQQKGKQAQ
;
A
#
# COMPACT_ATOMS: atom_id res chain seq x y z
N ILE A 1 12.00 20.81 3.10
CA ILE A 1 11.63 21.40 1.78
C ILE A 1 10.13 21.20 1.50
N MET A 2 9.61 19.96 1.37
CA MET A 2 8.19 19.74 1.02
C MET A 2 7.19 20.36 2.01
N LEU A 3 7.45 20.30 3.32
CA LEU A 3 6.60 20.97 4.33
C LEU A 3 6.54 22.49 4.14
N GLU A 4 7.68 23.12 3.85
CA GLU A 4 7.74 24.58 3.64
C GLU A 4 7.05 24.99 2.33
N ILE A 5 7.14 24.17 1.28
CA ILE A 5 6.36 24.37 0.04
C ILE A 5 4.86 24.24 0.33
N ALA A 6 4.45 23.21 1.07
CA ALA A 6 3.04 23.02 1.42
C ALA A 6 2.50 24.20 2.24
N ARG A 7 3.29 24.75 3.17
CA ARG A 7 2.95 25.98 3.91
C ARG A 7 2.77 27.18 2.99
N ALA A 8 3.73 27.42 2.10
CA ALA A 8 3.69 28.53 1.16
C ALA A 8 2.49 28.45 0.20
N CYS A 9 2.01 27.23 -0.10
CA CYS A 9 0.84 26.99 -0.96
C CYS A 9 -0.47 26.78 -0.19
N TYR A 10 -0.50 26.95 1.15
CA TYR A 10 -1.68 26.69 2.00
C TYR A 10 -2.22 25.25 1.92
N LEU A 11 -1.33 24.29 1.69
CA LEU A 11 -1.61 22.87 1.58
C LEU A 11 -1.08 22.04 2.78
N GLU A 12 -0.57 22.68 3.84
CA GLU A 12 0.01 21.94 4.99
C GLU A 12 -1.01 20.93 5.57
N GLU A 13 -2.21 21.36 5.91
CA GLU A 13 -3.19 20.46 6.52
C GLU A 13 -3.67 19.35 5.58
N ILE A 14 -3.66 19.61 4.26
CA ILE A 14 -4.06 18.63 3.25
C ILE A 14 -2.96 17.57 3.10
N LEU A 15 -1.70 18.00 2.94
CA LEU A 15 -0.59 17.11 2.64
C LEU A 15 0.04 16.46 3.87
N PHE A 16 -0.08 17.09 5.05
CA PHE A 16 0.53 16.62 6.29
C PHE A 16 -0.49 16.36 7.40
N GLY A 17 -1.78 16.63 7.19
CA GLY A 17 -2.78 16.58 8.26
C GLY A 17 -2.67 17.76 9.23
N LYS A 18 -3.68 17.91 10.07
CA LYS A 18 -3.70 18.94 11.13
C LYS A 18 -2.52 18.76 12.09
N ALA A 19 -2.02 19.86 12.64
CA ALA A 19 -1.06 19.82 13.74
C ALA A 19 -1.58 18.92 14.87
N ASP A 20 -0.66 18.13 15.45
CA ASP A 20 -0.92 17.20 16.56
C ASP A 20 -2.00 16.12 16.30
N SER A 21 -2.36 15.90 15.03
CA SER A 21 -3.29 14.83 14.67
C SER A 21 -2.62 13.47 14.54
N VAL A 22 -3.40 12.41 14.76
CA VAL A 22 -3.00 11.02 14.46
C VAL A 22 -2.62 10.89 12.98
N THR A 23 -3.40 11.49 12.09
CA THR A 23 -3.13 11.52 10.64
C THR A 23 -1.74 12.06 10.32
N ARG A 24 -1.32 13.16 10.95
CA ARG A 24 0.03 13.72 10.75
C ARG A 24 1.12 12.77 11.20
N THR A 25 0.88 12.08 12.31
CA THR A 25 1.81 11.06 12.83
C THR A 25 1.92 9.87 11.87
N GLU A 26 0.80 9.36 11.37
CA GLU A 26 0.76 8.26 10.40
C GLU A 26 1.45 8.64 9.08
N ILE A 27 1.21 9.85 8.56
CA ILE A 27 1.91 10.36 7.36
C ILE A 27 3.42 10.37 7.62
N GLY A 28 3.85 10.86 8.78
CA GLY A 28 5.26 10.86 9.18
C GLY A 28 5.88 9.47 9.21
N GLN A 29 5.17 8.48 9.76
CA GLN A 29 5.64 7.09 9.84
C GLN A 29 5.89 6.49 8.45
N PHE A 30 5.00 6.74 7.48
CA PHE A 30 5.23 6.32 6.10
C PHE A 30 6.44 7.01 5.48
N VAL A 31 6.58 8.33 5.65
CA VAL A 31 7.74 9.08 5.14
C VAL A 31 9.05 8.54 5.72
N GLU A 32 9.08 8.26 7.02
CA GLU A 32 10.26 7.68 7.69
C GLU A 32 10.59 6.27 7.19
N SER A 33 9.58 5.49 6.78
CA SER A 33 9.79 4.12 6.30
C SER A 33 10.69 4.05 5.06
N VAL A 34 10.69 5.08 4.20
CA VAL A 34 11.58 5.19 3.03
C VAL A 34 13.06 5.18 3.43
N GLY A 35 13.40 5.75 4.58
CA GLY A 35 14.77 5.75 5.09
C GLY A 35 15.14 4.50 5.89
N ARG A 36 14.17 3.67 6.27
CA ARG A 36 14.37 2.48 7.13
C ARG A 36 14.35 1.17 6.35
N LEU A 37 13.54 1.08 5.30
CA LEU A 37 13.30 -0.17 4.55
C LEU A 37 13.99 -0.13 3.19
N ALA A 38 14.51 -1.28 2.76
CA ALA A 38 15.00 -1.44 1.39
C ALA A 38 13.84 -1.43 0.38
N GLY A 39 14.08 -1.06 -0.88
CA GLY A 39 13.01 -0.85 -1.87
C GLY A 39 12.03 -2.02 -2.03
N ARG A 40 12.52 -3.27 -2.08
CA ARG A 40 11.67 -4.47 -2.19
C ARG A 40 10.86 -4.74 -0.93
N GLU A 41 11.47 -4.56 0.24
CA GLU A 41 10.79 -4.69 1.54
C GLU A 41 9.72 -3.60 1.71
N LEU A 42 10.03 -2.36 1.30
CA LEU A 42 9.09 -1.26 1.26
C LEU A 42 7.91 -1.60 0.34
N ALA A 43 8.16 -2.16 -0.85
CA ALA A 43 7.10 -2.55 -1.78
C ALA A 43 6.17 -3.63 -1.18
N GLU A 44 6.70 -4.62 -0.46
CA GLU A 44 5.91 -5.63 0.26
C GLU A 44 5.09 -5.03 1.41
N HIS A 45 5.70 -4.11 2.17
CA HIS A 45 5.03 -3.37 3.24
C HIS A 45 3.84 -2.58 2.69
N ILE A 46 4.06 -1.79 1.63
CA ILE A 46 3.03 -0.99 0.98
C ILE A 46 1.96 -1.88 0.35
N ASN A 47 2.32 -2.99 -0.28
CA ASN A 47 1.34 -3.94 -0.80
C ASN A 47 0.39 -4.46 0.29
N THR A 48 0.90 -4.69 1.50
CA THR A 48 0.05 -5.10 2.64
C THR A 48 -0.87 -3.96 3.08
N GLN A 49 -0.36 -2.72 3.16
CA GLN A 49 -1.13 -1.56 3.60
C GLN A 49 -2.23 -1.16 2.61
N MET A 50 -1.99 -1.33 1.31
CA MET A 50 -2.91 -0.95 0.24
C MET A 50 -4.01 -1.98 -0.04
N ALA A 51 -4.08 -3.08 0.72
CA ALA A 51 -5.07 -4.13 0.52
C ALA A 51 -6.52 -3.61 0.69
N THR A 52 -6.74 -2.69 1.62
CA THR A 52 -8.07 -2.13 1.95
C THR A 52 -8.17 -0.61 1.75
N LYS A 53 -7.10 0.02 1.26
CA LYS A 53 -6.99 1.48 1.16
C LYS A 53 -6.86 1.95 -0.29
N MET A 54 -7.27 3.19 -0.56
CA MET A 54 -7.06 3.86 -1.84
C MET A 54 -5.79 4.71 -1.85
N PHE A 55 -5.54 5.44 -0.77
CA PHE A 55 -4.33 6.20 -0.45
C PHE A 55 -3.71 5.67 0.85
N LEU A 56 -2.45 5.98 1.13
CA LEU A 56 -1.77 5.42 2.32
C LEU A 56 -2.41 5.85 3.64
N VAL A 57 -2.81 7.13 3.71
CA VAL A 57 -3.43 7.73 4.89
C VAL A 57 -4.67 8.52 4.48
N GLY A 58 -5.83 8.14 5.02
CA GLY A 58 -7.10 8.80 4.75
C GLY A 58 -7.69 8.52 3.37
N GLU A 59 -8.47 9.49 2.87
CA GLU A 59 -9.28 9.38 1.63
C GLU A 59 -8.76 10.27 0.50
N SER A 60 -7.62 10.94 0.69
CA SER A 60 -7.04 11.87 -0.29
C SER A 60 -5.54 11.69 -0.36
N ILE A 61 -4.94 12.17 -1.44
CA ILE A 61 -3.48 12.14 -1.60
C ILE A 61 -2.81 12.96 -0.48
N THR A 62 -1.78 12.38 0.13
CA THR A 62 -0.96 13.05 1.14
C THR A 62 0.52 13.01 0.77
N THR A 63 1.36 13.64 1.60
CA THR A 63 2.82 13.54 1.46
C THR A 63 3.32 12.10 1.52
N ALA A 64 2.64 11.23 2.28
CA ALA A 64 3.01 9.82 2.35
C ALA A 64 2.96 9.19 0.96
N ASP A 65 1.88 9.41 0.21
CA ASP A 65 1.73 8.84 -1.14
C ASP A 65 2.81 9.36 -2.09
N ILE A 66 3.07 10.67 -2.08
CA ILE A 66 4.05 11.31 -2.97
C ILE A 66 5.46 10.77 -2.69
N VAL A 67 5.85 10.70 -1.42
CA VAL A 67 7.20 10.27 -1.01
C VAL A 67 7.42 8.78 -1.25
N ILE A 68 6.44 7.94 -0.89
CA ILE A 68 6.52 6.49 -1.13
C ILE A 68 6.51 6.20 -2.63
N PHE A 69 5.69 6.91 -3.40
CA PHE A 69 5.66 6.75 -4.86
C PHE A 69 7.01 7.11 -5.45
N ALA A 70 7.59 8.25 -5.07
CA ALA A 70 8.90 8.66 -5.56
C ALA A 70 10.00 7.64 -5.22
N ALA A 71 9.90 6.96 -4.07
CA ALA A 71 10.83 5.91 -3.67
C ALA A 71 10.64 4.59 -4.45
N LEU A 72 9.39 4.21 -4.76
CA LEU A 72 9.07 2.94 -5.40
C LEU A 72 8.98 3.00 -6.93
N ALA A 73 8.78 4.18 -7.52
CA ALA A 73 8.61 4.31 -8.97
C ALA A 73 9.80 3.75 -9.77
N PRO A 74 11.08 4.00 -9.42
CA PRO A 74 12.21 3.40 -10.14
C PRO A 74 12.22 1.87 -10.08
N LEU A 75 11.90 1.31 -8.91
CA LEU A 75 11.82 -0.14 -8.69
C LEU A 75 10.75 -0.76 -9.59
N PHE A 76 9.55 -0.17 -9.63
CA PHE A 76 8.45 -0.68 -10.45
C PHE A 76 8.61 -0.40 -11.94
N SER A 77 9.26 0.69 -12.35
CA SER A 77 9.44 0.99 -13.76
C SER A 77 10.57 0.18 -14.40
N SER A 78 11.66 -0.09 -13.67
CA SER A 78 12.91 -0.58 -14.28
C SER A 78 13.49 -1.86 -13.68
N GLU A 79 13.24 -2.15 -12.39
CA GLU A 79 13.93 -3.25 -11.71
C GLU A 79 13.06 -4.51 -11.54
N LEU A 80 11.75 -4.35 -11.34
CA LEU A 80 10.84 -5.48 -11.17
C LEU A 80 10.44 -6.10 -12.51
N GLN A 81 10.54 -7.42 -12.58
CA GLN A 81 10.00 -8.21 -13.69
C GLN A 81 8.47 -8.35 -13.57
N GLY A 82 7.79 -8.67 -14.66
CA GLY A 82 6.32 -8.69 -14.69
C GLY A 82 5.67 -9.58 -13.65
N TYR A 83 6.22 -10.78 -13.39
CA TYR A 83 5.67 -11.66 -12.35
C TYR A 83 5.89 -11.15 -10.93
N GLU A 84 6.95 -10.38 -10.69
CA GLU A 84 7.20 -9.76 -9.39
C GLU A 84 6.18 -8.66 -9.13
N LYS A 85 5.82 -7.90 -10.17
CA LYS A 85 4.71 -6.93 -10.13
C LYS A 85 3.37 -7.62 -9.83
N PHE A 86 3.10 -8.77 -10.44
CA PHE A 86 1.91 -9.57 -10.14
C PHE A 86 1.87 -10.14 -8.71
N ALA A 87 3.03 -10.31 -8.06
CA ALA A 87 3.09 -10.71 -6.65
C ALA A 87 2.76 -9.55 -5.69
N LEU A 88 2.71 -8.31 -6.19
CA LEU A 88 2.43 -7.09 -5.43
C LEU A 88 1.19 -6.36 -6.00
N PRO A 89 0.02 -7.02 -6.09
CA PRO A 89 -1.13 -6.49 -6.83
C PRO A 89 -1.69 -5.19 -6.25
N HIS A 90 -1.66 -5.02 -4.93
CA HIS A 90 -2.23 -3.84 -4.26
C HIS A 90 -1.30 -2.64 -4.41
N ALA A 91 0.02 -2.85 -4.27
CA ALA A 91 1.01 -1.81 -4.52
C ALA A 91 1.06 -1.42 -5.99
N PHE A 92 0.99 -2.40 -6.91
CA PHE A 92 0.93 -2.14 -8.35
C PHE A 92 -0.29 -1.31 -8.73
N ARG A 93 -1.49 -1.70 -8.26
CA ARG A 93 -2.72 -0.92 -8.47
C ARG A 93 -2.59 0.51 -7.94
N TRP A 94 -2.00 0.67 -6.76
CA TRP A 94 -1.81 1.99 -6.15
C TRP A 94 -0.81 2.84 -6.94
N ILE A 95 0.35 2.31 -7.34
CA ILE A 95 1.31 3.00 -8.21
C ILE A 95 0.65 3.42 -9.51
N ASP A 96 -0.10 2.51 -10.13
CA ASP A 96 -0.83 2.79 -11.37
C ASP A 96 -1.85 3.92 -11.17
N HIS A 97 -2.57 3.93 -10.06
CA HIS A 97 -3.49 5.01 -9.74
C HIS A 97 -2.77 6.35 -9.53
N ILE A 98 -1.71 6.37 -8.71
CA ILE A 98 -0.99 7.59 -8.34
C ILE A 98 -0.29 8.22 -9.56
N GLN A 99 0.39 7.43 -10.40
CA GLN A 99 1.12 7.97 -11.57
C GLN A 99 0.22 8.67 -12.59
N HIS A 100 -1.08 8.37 -12.62
CA HIS A 100 -2.05 8.98 -13.52
C HIS A 100 -2.68 10.26 -12.96
N LEU A 101 -2.33 10.69 -11.75
CA LEU A 101 -2.84 11.92 -11.19
C LEU A 101 -2.32 13.15 -11.97
N PRO A 102 -3.18 14.16 -12.20
CA PRO A 102 -2.76 15.41 -12.83
C PRO A 102 -1.60 16.06 -12.07
N GLY A 103 -0.59 16.53 -12.80
CA GLY A 103 0.63 17.08 -12.25
C GLY A 103 1.71 16.04 -11.96
N LEU A 104 1.35 14.77 -11.70
CA LEU A 104 2.33 13.70 -11.48
C LEU A 104 2.65 12.95 -12.78
N LEU A 105 1.65 12.69 -13.63
CA LEU A 105 1.84 12.04 -14.92
C LEU A 105 2.87 12.76 -15.80
N GLU A 106 2.81 14.09 -15.82
CA GLU A 106 3.70 14.99 -16.54
C GLU A 106 5.13 14.97 -15.98
N GLN A 107 5.33 14.50 -14.75
CA GLN A 107 6.65 14.30 -14.15
C GLN A 107 7.15 12.87 -14.37
N VAL A 108 6.26 11.89 -14.37
CA VAL A 108 6.60 10.47 -14.41
C VAL A 108 7.00 10.03 -15.82
N GLN A 109 6.23 10.42 -16.85
CA GLN A 109 6.51 10.00 -18.23
C GLN A 109 7.87 10.49 -18.75
N PRO A 110 8.23 11.80 -18.65
CA PRO A 110 9.49 12.28 -19.20
C PRO A 110 10.71 11.74 -18.47
N LYS A 111 10.54 11.26 -17.23
CA LYS A 111 11.61 10.69 -16.39
C LYS A 111 11.76 9.17 -16.57
N GLY A 112 10.94 8.53 -17.41
CA GLY A 112 10.97 7.08 -17.58
C GLY A 112 10.56 6.31 -16.32
N LEU A 113 9.77 6.93 -15.44
CA LEU A 113 9.30 6.33 -14.19
C LEU A 113 7.90 5.70 -14.34
N PHE A 114 7.32 5.78 -15.54
CA PHE A 114 5.98 5.26 -15.81
C PHE A 114 5.99 3.74 -15.73
N THR A 115 5.14 3.20 -14.88
CA THR A 115 4.97 1.76 -14.69
C THR A 115 3.85 1.27 -15.59
N SER A 116 4.17 0.52 -16.64
CA SER A 116 3.17 -0.14 -17.48
C SER A 116 2.75 -1.50 -16.89
N PHE A 117 1.57 -1.96 -17.31
CA PHE A 117 1.19 -3.35 -17.11
C PHE A 117 2.23 -4.27 -17.75
N PRO A 118 2.68 -5.32 -17.05
CA PRO A 118 3.63 -6.26 -17.62
C PRO A 118 2.98 -7.07 -18.73
N ASP A 119 3.62 -7.10 -19.89
CA ASP A 119 3.24 -7.97 -20.98
C ASP A 119 3.95 -9.31 -20.82
N LEU A 120 3.20 -10.30 -20.32
CA LEU A 120 3.71 -11.63 -20.02
C LEU A 120 4.19 -12.39 -21.26
N ASP A 121 3.72 -12.01 -22.46
CA ASP A 121 4.05 -12.69 -23.71
C ASP A 121 5.36 -12.14 -24.34
N THR A 122 5.72 -10.88 -24.09
CA THR A 122 6.96 -10.26 -24.58
C THR A 122 8.12 -10.27 -23.58
N GLU A 123 7.88 -10.32 -22.28
CA GLU A 123 8.95 -10.29 -21.25
C GLU A 123 9.76 -11.61 -21.12
N GLY A 124 9.48 -12.64 -21.92
CA GLY A 124 10.40 -13.71 -22.32
C GLY A 124 10.99 -14.62 -21.23
N SER A 125 10.76 -14.37 -19.95
CA SER A 125 11.36 -15.11 -18.83
C SER A 125 10.47 -15.19 -17.58
N GLY A 126 9.19 -14.84 -17.73
CA GLY A 126 8.21 -14.99 -16.66
C GLY A 126 7.94 -16.46 -16.33
N PRO A 127 7.66 -16.81 -15.06
CA PRO A 127 7.17 -18.12 -14.67
C PRO A 127 5.99 -18.51 -15.57
N SER A 128 6.00 -19.73 -16.11
CA SER A 128 4.96 -20.16 -17.06
C SER A 128 3.57 -20.00 -16.45
N LYS A 129 2.50 -19.97 -17.28
CA LYS A 129 1.09 -19.94 -16.80
C LYS A 129 0.81 -20.92 -15.65
N ARG A 130 1.56 -22.04 -15.58
CA ARG A 130 1.48 -23.04 -14.51
C ARG A 130 2.10 -22.57 -13.18
N GLN A 131 3.19 -21.81 -13.22
CA GLN A 131 3.83 -21.20 -12.06
C GLN A 131 3.05 -19.99 -11.55
N LEU A 132 2.48 -19.15 -12.43
CA LEU A 132 1.57 -18.07 -12.05
C LEU A 132 0.34 -18.61 -11.30
N LYS A 133 -0.26 -19.70 -11.78
CA LYS A 133 -1.37 -20.38 -11.09
C LYS A 133 -0.96 -20.95 -9.72
N LYS A 134 0.32 -21.31 -9.54
CA LYS A 134 0.86 -21.82 -8.28
C LYS A 134 1.13 -20.69 -7.28
N MET A 135 1.61 -19.54 -7.76
CA MET A 135 1.82 -18.33 -6.96
C MET A 135 0.48 -17.74 -6.50
N ALA A 136 -0.53 -17.65 -7.39
CA ALA A 136 -1.88 -17.24 -7.03
C ALA A 136 -2.47 -18.12 -5.91
N LYS A 137 -2.32 -19.45 -6.01
CA LYS A 137 -2.74 -20.39 -4.95
C LYS A 137 -1.97 -20.23 -3.64
N ALA A 138 -0.70 -19.86 -3.70
CA ALA A 138 0.12 -19.63 -2.50
C ALA A 138 -0.30 -18.33 -1.78
N GLN A 139 -0.70 -17.31 -2.54
CA GLN A 139 -1.25 -16.06 -2.01
C GLN A 139 -2.60 -16.32 -1.32
N GLU A 140 -3.53 -17.03 -1.98
CA GLU A 140 -4.82 -17.43 -1.39
C GLU A 140 -4.66 -18.23 -0.08
N ALA A 141 -3.61 -19.05 0.02
CA ALA A 141 -3.33 -19.83 1.23
C ALA A 141 -2.76 -18.96 2.38
N LYS A 142 -2.01 -17.89 2.07
CA LYS A 142 -1.52 -16.92 3.06
C LYS A 142 -2.66 -16.06 3.59
N ASP A 143 -3.57 -15.62 2.72
CA ASP A 143 -4.73 -14.81 3.12
C ASP A 143 -5.71 -15.60 4.00
N LYS A 144 -5.92 -16.89 3.70
CA LYS A 144 -6.71 -17.79 4.57
C LYS A 144 -6.06 -18.04 5.94
N LYS A 145 -4.73 -17.95 6.07
CA LYS A 145 -4.04 -18.08 7.37
C LYS A 145 -4.10 -16.80 8.21
N LYS A 146 -4.13 -15.61 7.59
CA LYS A 146 -4.31 -14.34 8.31
C LYS A 146 -5.76 -14.12 8.75
N GLY A 147 -6.75 -14.53 7.94
CA GLY A 147 -8.18 -14.40 8.29
C GLY A 147 -8.65 -15.31 9.44
N GLY A 148 -7.87 -16.32 9.85
CA GLY A 148 -8.22 -17.22 10.96
C GLY A 148 -7.86 -16.69 12.35
N ALA A 149 -7.07 -15.61 12.46
CA ALA A 149 -6.61 -15.10 13.74
C ALA A 149 -7.52 -14.02 14.36
N GLU A 150 -8.36 -13.34 13.56
CA GLU A 150 -9.27 -12.29 14.06
C GLU A 150 -10.66 -12.81 14.48
N SER A 151 -11.02 -14.05 14.17
CA SER A 151 -12.37 -14.59 14.47
C SER A 151 -12.48 -15.35 15.80
N ALA A 152 -11.40 -15.48 16.58
CA ALA A 152 -11.39 -16.30 17.80
C ALA A 152 -11.58 -15.51 19.12
N ASP A 153 -11.41 -14.18 19.15
CA ASP A 153 -11.44 -13.41 20.41
C ASP A 153 -12.78 -12.70 20.72
N ALA A 154 -13.73 -12.69 19.78
CA ALA A 154 -15.05 -12.06 20.00
C ALA A 154 -16.09 -12.97 20.69
N GLY A 155 -15.82 -14.27 20.87
CA GLY A 155 -16.80 -15.25 21.33
C GLY A 155 -16.88 -15.50 22.84
N ALA A 156 -15.97 -14.94 23.65
CA ALA A 156 -15.80 -15.38 25.04
C ALA A 156 -16.43 -14.50 26.14
N LYS A 157 -17.11 -13.39 25.81
CA LYS A 157 -17.63 -12.45 26.84
C LYS A 157 -19.14 -12.45 27.08
N ASP A 158 -19.96 -13.15 26.30
CA ASP A 158 -21.43 -12.94 26.36
C ASP A 158 -22.25 -14.06 27.04
N GLN A 159 -21.62 -15.07 27.66
CA GLN A 159 -22.35 -16.18 28.32
C GLN A 159 -22.40 -16.15 29.85
N LYS A 160 -21.86 -15.13 30.54
CA LYS A 160 -21.83 -15.11 32.02
C LYS A 160 -22.89 -14.22 32.70
N GLN A 161 -23.77 -13.53 31.98
CA GLN A 161 -24.75 -12.60 32.59
C GLN A 161 -26.21 -13.09 32.67
N GLN A 162 -26.58 -14.27 32.14
CA GLN A 162 -27.98 -14.72 32.13
C GLN A 162 -28.38 -15.83 33.11
N LYS A 163 -27.51 -16.30 34.01
CA LYS A 163 -27.86 -17.35 35.01
C LYS A 163 -27.99 -16.87 36.47
N GLY A 164 -28.17 -15.58 36.71
CA GLY A 164 -28.30 -15.00 38.07
C GLY A 164 -29.68 -14.44 38.46
N LYS A 165 -30.70 -14.51 37.60
CA LYS A 165 -32.00 -13.81 37.83
C LYS A 165 -33.22 -14.74 37.96
N GLN A 166 -33.05 -15.94 38.50
CA GLN A 166 -34.16 -16.76 39.00
C GLN A 166 -33.78 -17.41 40.33
N ALA A 167 -33.69 -16.59 41.38
CA ALA A 167 -33.78 -17.02 42.77
C ALA A 167 -33.95 -15.77 43.64
N GLN A 168 -35.18 -15.23 43.68
CA GLN A 168 -35.74 -14.50 44.82
C GLN A 168 -37.24 -14.33 44.59
#